data_AF-A0A958GNL3-F1
#
_entry.id   AF-A0A958GNL3-F1
#
_cell.length_a   1.000
_cell.length_b   1.000
_cell.length_c   1.000
_cell.angle_alpha   90.00
_cell.angle_beta   90.00
_cell.angle_gamma   90.00
#
_symmetry.space_group_name_H-M   'P 1'
#
loop_
_entity.id
_entity.type
_entity.pdbx_description
1 polymer ?
#
loop_
_entity_poly.entity_id
_entity_poly.type
_entity_poly.pdbx_seq_one_letter_code
_entity_poly.pdbx_strand_id
1 'polypeptide(L)'
;MQLSVEHRNLLFTGITVPFLLFFSLFFLSLFSVSLSVSAWLRRRVIARRQLTPLRCVVAYVAGVCMVICGVAPLAVAQPNESIRARLQQATLGELSLDEFAQGLIRSVEQSPAALDEAQSLKIDIPGFDEVLGELLLERVERALITQASERVAPLETLARHALAPASRFRQAIERRFSLARKLEGLGDIGDTGVLTRIRQELANAAEQQIFAGRVQALVLEAARAKQSANEPDRALAVLAAGAKGADGVVLEQTAAEIVTRWAEQPGIGGRIASAEWALDEGKVQDFIQHLLIVRPELEPPFITIFSERAVQLAEAGKGMSAEDALLWVVTRRPDPNAQNDELRLRILRSATHPDSRPFVGSLVQSLQERGALSVRDKFRLTMSGYFGAGKRYFLFLVFFCLFAGVVAVLLRPALILRLIRQRAAKGSRRPPKARAKSRAERRAEKRGSGYLHQTEAEDEYSRLLAVFGLRDGATEAQIKKAYREAVKKAHPDAAAGGAPVDEEVFQELKKVHDRIMEIRGSWFGSRR
;
A
#
# COMPACT_ATOMS: atom_id res chain seq x y z
N MET A 1 -30.13 -19.72 -19.58
CA MET A 1 -30.72 -18.39 -19.30
C MET A 1 -30.79 -17.60 -20.59
N GLN A 2 -31.98 -17.40 -21.15
CA GLN A 2 -32.18 -16.55 -22.34
C GLN A 2 -32.46 -15.11 -21.87
N LEU A 3 -31.51 -14.20 -22.09
CA LEU A 3 -31.72 -12.77 -21.87
C LEU A 3 -32.61 -12.21 -22.97
N SER A 4 -33.64 -11.45 -22.58
CA SER A 4 -34.63 -10.87 -23.50
C SER A 4 -34.00 -9.85 -24.45
N VAL A 5 -34.59 -9.73 -25.64
CA VAL A 5 -34.12 -8.87 -26.75
C VAL A 5 -33.95 -7.39 -26.32
N GLU A 6 -34.67 -6.93 -25.30
CA GLU A 6 -34.54 -5.57 -24.76
C GLU A 6 -33.19 -5.31 -24.07
N HIS A 7 -32.55 -6.32 -23.45
CA HIS A 7 -31.24 -6.15 -22.83
C HIS A 7 -30.10 -6.05 -23.85
N ARG A 8 -30.26 -6.59 -25.06
CA ARG A 8 -29.24 -6.47 -26.13
C ARG A 8 -29.19 -5.05 -26.72
N ASN A 9 -30.33 -4.36 -26.80
CA ASN A 9 -30.39 -3.00 -27.34
C ASN A 9 -29.81 -1.94 -26.40
N LEU A 10 -29.86 -2.18 -25.08
CA LEU A 10 -29.23 -1.32 -24.06
C LEU A 10 -27.70 -1.45 -24.03
N LEU A 11 -27.17 -2.66 -24.25
CA LEU A 11 -25.71 -2.88 -24.36
C LEU A 11 -25.14 -2.32 -25.67
N PHE A 12 -25.89 -2.36 -26.76
CA PHE A 12 -25.43 -1.82 -28.05
C PHE A 12 -25.36 -0.29 -28.05
N THR A 13 -26.33 0.38 -27.42
CA THR A 13 -26.35 1.86 -27.28
C THR A 13 -25.33 2.37 -26.27
N GLY A 14 -25.06 1.62 -25.20
CA GLY A 14 -24.06 1.97 -24.19
C GLY A 14 -22.62 2.00 -24.69
N ILE A 15 -22.28 1.25 -25.74
CA ILE A 15 -20.91 1.17 -26.29
C ILE A 15 -20.74 2.07 -27.53
N THR A 16 -21.76 2.18 -28.38
CA THR A 16 -21.66 2.94 -29.64
C THR A 16 -21.59 4.45 -29.43
N VAL A 17 -22.33 5.00 -28.45
CA VAL A 17 -22.34 6.44 -28.16
C VAL A 17 -20.98 6.95 -27.65
N PRO A 18 -20.33 6.32 -26.65
CA PRO A 18 -19.00 6.76 -26.22
C PRO A 18 -17.92 6.53 -27.29
N PHE A 19 -18.08 5.52 -28.15
CA PHE A 19 -17.15 5.30 -29.26
C PHE A 19 -17.26 6.41 -30.32
N LEU A 20 -18.47 6.85 -30.67
CA LEU A 20 -18.69 7.98 -31.57
C LEU A 20 -18.25 9.33 -30.97
N LEU A 21 -18.41 9.51 -29.66
CA LEU A 21 -17.88 10.67 -28.92
C LEU A 21 -16.36 10.69 -28.89
N PHE A 22 -15.72 9.55 -28.64
CA PHE A 22 -14.26 9.43 -28.70
C PHE A 22 -13.74 9.72 -30.11
N PHE A 23 -14.39 9.19 -31.14
CA PHE A 23 -14.02 9.43 -32.53
C PHE A 23 -14.16 10.91 -32.91
N SER A 24 -15.27 11.56 -32.54
CA SER A 24 -15.48 12.99 -32.82
C SER A 24 -14.49 13.89 -32.08
N LEU A 25 -14.14 13.57 -30.82
CA LEU A 25 -13.12 14.28 -30.06
C LEU A 25 -11.71 14.07 -30.63
N PHE A 26 -11.39 12.86 -31.11
CA PHE A 26 -10.14 12.57 -31.79
C PHE A 26 -10.02 13.35 -33.11
N PHE A 27 -11.09 13.46 -33.89
CA PHE A 27 -11.10 14.28 -35.10
C PHE A 27 -11.02 15.78 -34.80
N LEU A 28 -11.67 16.26 -33.73
CA LEU A 28 -11.54 17.64 -33.27
C LEU A 28 -10.12 17.98 -32.79
N SER A 29 -9.42 17.04 -32.15
CA SER A 29 -8.03 17.24 -31.72
C SER A 29 -7.09 17.28 -32.93
N LEU A 30 -7.27 16.38 -33.92
CA LEU A 30 -6.55 16.42 -35.19
C LEU A 30 -6.82 17.72 -35.96
N PHE A 31 -8.05 18.22 -35.92
CA PHE A 31 -8.41 19.50 -36.53
C PHE A 31 -7.74 20.69 -35.81
N SER A 32 -7.63 20.63 -34.48
CA SER A 32 -6.95 21.65 -33.66
C SER A 32 -5.42 21.66 -33.88
N VAL A 33 -4.81 20.48 -34.01
CA VAL A 33 -3.39 20.35 -34.38
C VAL A 33 -3.17 20.86 -35.81
N SER A 34 -4.07 20.55 -36.75
CA SER A 34 -4.03 21.07 -38.12
C SER A 34 -4.15 22.61 -38.17
N LEU A 35 -5.03 23.20 -37.36
CA LEU A 35 -5.18 24.65 -37.23
C LEU A 35 -3.94 25.30 -36.59
N SER A 36 -3.30 24.63 -35.63
CA SER A 36 -2.07 25.11 -34.99
C SER A 36 -0.87 25.03 -35.93
N VAL A 37 -0.75 23.96 -36.71
CA VAL A 37 0.26 23.81 -37.77
C VAL A 37 0.01 24.81 -38.92
N SER A 38 -1.25 25.06 -39.28
CA SER A 38 -1.65 26.10 -40.24
C SER A 38 -1.30 27.51 -39.74
N ALA A 39 -1.52 27.82 -38.47
CA ALA A 39 -1.15 29.09 -37.86
C ALA A 39 0.38 29.27 -37.77
N TRP A 40 1.10 28.19 -37.47
CA TRP A 40 2.57 28.16 -37.46
C TRP A 40 3.16 28.32 -38.86
N LEU A 41 2.59 27.65 -39.87
CA LEU A 41 2.94 27.81 -41.28
C LEU A 41 2.61 29.21 -41.79
N ARG A 42 1.47 29.81 -41.41
CA ARG A 42 1.17 31.23 -41.73
C ARG A 42 2.21 32.19 -41.14
N ARG A 43 2.70 31.93 -39.92
CA ARG A 43 3.76 32.76 -39.30
C ARG A 43 5.12 32.59 -39.98
N ARG A 44 5.44 31.42 -40.54
CA ARG A 44 6.72 31.19 -41.27
C ARG A 44 6.69 31.55 -42.75
N VAL A 45 5.52 31.48 -43.41
CA VAL A 45 5.40 31.71 -44.87
C VAL A 45 5.25 33.19 -45.23
N ILE A 46 4.87 34.08 -44.29
CA ILE A 46 4.86 35.54 -44.51
C ILE A 46 6.28 36.10 -44.79
N ALA A 47 7.35 35.34 -44.55
CA ALA A 47 8.72 35.78 -44.79
C ALA A 47 9.27 35.49 -46.22
N ARG A 48 8.59 34.73 -47.09
CA ARG A 48 9.08 34.49 -48.47
C ARG A 48 7.93 34.43 -49.48
N ARG A 49 8.09 35.19 -50.56
CA ARG A 49 7.11 35.44 -51.64
C ARG A 49 6.49 34.18 -52.26
N GLN A 50 5.20 34.34 -52.59
CA GLN A 50 4.40 33.70 -53.64
C GLN A 50 4.23 32.18 -53.64
N LEU A 51 3.39 31.67 -52.74
CA LEU A 51 2.58 30.47 -52.99
C LEU A 51 1.15 30.75 -52.52
N THR A 52 0.20 30.70 -53.44
CA THR A 52 -1.23 30.91 -53.14
C THR A 52 -1.76 29.75 -52.29
N PRO A 53 -2.59 30.01 -51.26
CA PRO A 53 -3.04 29.00 -50.30
C PRO A 53 -3.77 27.82 -50.94
N LEU A 54 -4.38 28.02 -52.12
CA LEU A 54 -5.04 26.97 -52.89
C LEU A 54 -4.05 25.87 -53.35
N ARG A 55 -2.83 26.23 -53.75
CA ARG A 55 -1.82 25.27 -54.22
C ARG A 55 -1.24 24.44 -53.08
N CYS A 56 -1.13 25.01 -51.88
CA CYS A 56 -0.70 24.26 -50.70
C CYS A 56 -1.76 23.25 -50.26
N VAL A 57 -3.05 23.59 -50.33
CA VAL A 57 -4.14 22.65 -50.03
C VAL A 57 -4.19 21.54 -51.08
N VAL A 58 -4.06 21.85 -52.37
CA VAL A 58 -4.03 20.82 -53.42
C VAL A 58 -2.81 19.91 -53.28
N ALA A 59 -1.62 20.45 -52.98
CA ALA A 59 -0.42 19.64 -52.75
C ALA A 59 -0.52 18.79 -51.47
N TYR A 60 -1.16 19.31 -50.41
CA TYR A 60 -1.41 18.55 -49.18
C TYR A 60 -2.44 17.44 -49.41
N VAL A 61 -3.54 17.73 -50.10
CA VAL A 61 -4.55 16.71 -50.46
C VAL A 61 -3.97 15.67 -51.43
N ALA A 62 -3.16 16.07 -52.40
CA ALA A 62 -2.46 15.14 -53.29
C ALA A 62 -1.41 14.30 -52.56
N GLY A 63 -0.69 14.89 -51.59
CA GLY A 63 0.27 14.18 -50.75
C GLY A 63 -0.42 13.21 -49.79
N VAL A 64 -1.54 13.60 -49.18
CA VAL A 64 -2.35 12.74 -48.32
C VAL A 64 -3.02 11.64 -49.16
N CYS A 65 -3.53 11.93 -50.35
CA CYS A 65 -4.02 10.90 -51.27
C CYS A 65 -2.92 9.98 -51.77
N MET A 66 -1.69 10.45 -52.01
CA MET A 66 -0.56 9.56 -52.36
C MET A 66 -0.07 8.73 -51.16
N VAL A 67 -0.20 9.22 -49.93
CA VAL A 67 0.13 8.43 -48.74
C VAL A 67 -0.99 7.43 -48.42
N ILE A 68 -2.25 7.80 -48.62
CA ILE A 68 -3.41 6.92 -48.44
C ILE A 68 -3.50 5.87 -49.56
N CYS A 69 -3.20 6.24 -50.82
CA CYS A 69 -3.30 5.33 -51.96
C CYS A 69 -1.96 4.65 -52.34
N GLY A 70 -0.81 5.15 -51.86
CA GLY A 70 0.51 4.73 -52.34
C GLY A 70 1.34 3.85 -51.40
N VAL A 71 0.82 3.46 -50.23
CA VAL A 71 1.53 2.54 -49.31
C VAL A 71 0.65 1.39 -48.80
N ALA A 72 -0.46 1.11 -49.48
CA ALA A 72 -0.93 -0.28 -49.48
C ALA A 72 -0.08 -0.98 -50.53
N PRO A 73 0.81 -1.94 -50.19
CA PRO A 73 1.31 -2.84 -51.22
C PRO A 73 0.06 -3.39 -51.91
N LEU A 74 -0.05 -3.18 -53.22
CA LEU A 74 -0.90 -3.99 -54.08
C LEU A 74 -0.35 -5.41 -53.97
N ALA A 75 -0.63 -6.07 -52.84
CA ALA A 75 -0.75 -7.50 -52.77
C ALA A 75 -1.92 -7.78 -53.71
N VAL A 76 -1.59 -7.94 -54.99
CA VAL A 76 -2.46 -8.58 -55.96
C VAL A 76 -2.93 -9.82 -55.23
N ALA A 77 -4.19 -9.81 -54.80
CA ALA A 77 -4.82 -10.96 -54.21
C ALA A 77 -4.74 -12.02 -55.29
N GLN A 78 -3.70 -12.86 -55.21
CA GLN A 78 -3.57 -13.96 -56.12
C GLN A 78 -4.88 -14.73 -55.99
N PRO A 79 -5.54 -15.05 -57.12
CA PRO A 79 -6.78 -15.79 -57.08
C PRO A 79 -6.58 -16.98 -56.14
N ASN A 80 -7.51 -17.23 -55.22
CA ASN A 80 -7.44 -18.29 -54.21
C ASN A 80 -7.21 -19.64 -54.90
N GLU A 81 -5.94 -19.93 -55.16
CA GLU A 81 -5.52 -21.13 -55.85
C GLU A 81 -5.71 -22.26 -54.83
N SER A 82 -6.52 -23.25 -55.20
CA SER A 82 -6.83 -24.37 -54.31
C SER A 82 -5.55 -25.01 -53.77
N ILE A 83 -5.58 -25.52 -52.53
CA ILE A 83 -4.41 -26.16 -51.93
C ILE A 83 -3.94 -27.33 -52.81
N ARG A 84 -4.88 -28.03 -53.46
CA ARG A 84 -4.59 -29.10 -54.42
C ARG A 84 -3.73 -28.64 -55.60
N ALA A 85 -4.03 -27.48 -56.19
CA ALA A 85 -3.27 -26.96 -57.33
C ALA A 85 -1.82 -26.62 -56.91
N ARG A 86 -1.65 -26.01 -55.75
CA ARG A 86 -0.32 -25.68 -55.20
C ARG A 86 0.48 -26.93 -54.81
N LEU A 87 -0.20 -27.97 -54.32
CA LEU A 87 0.41 -29.28 -54.05
C LEU A 87 0.92 -29.92 -55.35
N GLN A 88 0.17 -29.82 -56.45
CA GLN A 88 0.60 -30.32 -57.76
C GLN A 88 1.85 -29.56 -58.25
N GLN A 89 1.85 -28.23 -58.18
CA GLN A 89 3.02 -27.41 -58.53
C GLN A 89 4.25 -27.78 -57.68
N ALA A 90 4.08 -27.96 -56.37
CA ALA A 90 5.17 -28.38 -55.47
C ALA A 90 5.70 -29.79 -55.81
N THR A 91 4.81 -30.72 -56.17
CA THR A 91 5.19 -32.08 -56.58
C THR A 91 5.97 -32.08 -57.90
N LEU A 92 5.64 -31.16 -58.81
CA LEU A 92 6.37 -30.95 -60.06
C LEU A 92 7.68 -30.16 -59.88
N GLY A 93 7.96 -29.63 -58.68
CA GLY A 93 9.11 -28.79 -58.39
C GLY A 93 8.99 -27.35 -58.91
N GLU A 94 7.79 -26.94 -59.36
CA GLU A 94 7.51 -25.57 -59.82
C GLU A 94 7.34 -24.59 -58.66
N LEU A 95 6.99 -25.09 -57.47
CA LEU A 95 6.84 -24.34 -56.24
C LEU A 95 7.79 -24.91 -55.17
N SER A 96 8.53 -24.05 -54.48
CA SER A 96 9.41 -24.54 -53.40
C SER A 96 8.60 -25.06 -52.21
N LEU A 97 9.19 -25.98 -51.43
CA LEU A 97 8.53 -26.54 -50.23
C LEU A 97 8.17 -25.46 -49.21
N ASP A 98 9.03 -24.45 -49.04
CA ASP A 98 8.81 -23.31 -48.14
C ASP A 98 7.62 -22.45 -48.62
N GLU A 99 7.57 -22.08 -49.90
CA GLU A 99 6.46 -21.30 -50.46
C GLU A 99 5.13 -22.07 -50.39
N PHE A 100 5.16 -23.38 -50.61
CA PHE A 100 4.01 -24.25 -50.45
C PHE A 100 3.55 -24.31 -48.99
N ALA A 101 4.45 -24.55 -48.03
CA ALA A 101 4.14 -24.62 -46.61
C ALA A 101 3.59 -23.29 -46.07
N GLN A 102 4.25 -22.16 -46.35
CA GLN A 102 3.75 -20.83 -45.97
C GLN A 102 2.39 -20.52 -46.63
N GLY A 103 2.20 -21.02 -47.84
CA GLY A 103 0.96 -20.96 -48.57
C GLY A 103 -0.19 -21.67 -47.86
N LEU A 104 0.05 -22.94 -47.54
CA LEU A 104 -0.89 -23.80 -46.83
C LEU A 104 -1.29 -23.21 -45.49
N ILE A 105 -0.30 -22.76 -44.69
CA ILE A 105 -0.54 -22.11 -43.40
C ILE A 105 -1.45 -20.89 -43.56
N ARG A 106 -1.11 -19.98 -44.49
CA ARG A 106 -1.93 -18.77 -44.74
C ARG A 106 -3.35 -19.11 -45.17
N SER A 107 -3.53 -20.09 -46.05
CA SER A 107 -4.86 -20.52 -46.51
C SER A 107 -5.71 -21.05 -45.35
N VAL A 108 -5.13 -21.88 -44.48
CA VAL A 108 -5.81 -22.43 -43.29
C VAL A 108 -6.15 -21.34 -42.26
N GLU A 109 -5.29 -20.34 -42.08
CA GLU A 109 -5.59 -19.20 -41.19
C GLU A 109 -6.74 -18.34 -41.70
N GLN A 110 -6.88 -18.19 -43.02
CA GLN A 110 -7.87 -17.32 -43.65
C GLN A 110 -9.24 -17.97 -43.81
N SER A 111 -9.31 -19.30 -43.95
CA SER A 111 -10.54 -20.00 -44.27
C SER A 111 -10.62 -21.39 -43.62
N PRO A 112 -11.68 -21.68 -42.85
CA PRO A 112 -11.96 -23.03 -42.35
C PRO A 112 -12.08 -24.08 -43.48
N ALA A 113 -12.62 -23.69 -44.64
CA ALA A 113 -12.76 -24.60 -45.79
C ALA A 113 -11.41 -25.07 -46.35
N ALA A 114 -10.35 -24.26 -46.20
CA ALA A 114 -9.01 -24.65 -46.59
C ALA A 114 -8.42 -25.73 -45.66
N LEU A 115 -8.83 -25.75 -44.38
CA LEU A 115 -8.45 -26.82 -43.46
C LEU A 115 -9.10 -28.15 -43.87
N ASP A 116 -10.38 -28.13 -44.24
CA ASP A 116 -11.10 -29.32 -44.72
C ASP A 116 -10.46 -29.85 -46.01
N GLU A 117 -10.08 -28.96 -46.93
CA GLU A 117 -9.34 -29.33 -48.14
C GLU A 117 -7.99 -29.97 -47.79
N ALA A 118 -7.20 -29.35 -46.91
CA ALA A 118 -5.90 -29.88 -46.47
C ALA A 118 -6.01 -31.27 -45.83
N GLN A 119 -7.04 -31.50 -45.01
CA GLN A 119 -7.29 -32.81 -44.37
C GLN A 119 -7.61 -33.92 -45.38
N SER A 120 -8.23 -33.57 -46.50
CA SER A 120 -8.58 -34.52 -47.56
C SER A 120 -7.38 -34.92 -48.44
N LEU A 121 -6.29 -34.16 -48.39
CA LEU A 121 -5.12 -34.35 -49.24
C LEU A 121 -4.06 -35.21 -48.52
N LYS A 122 -3.59 -36.26 -49.19
CA LYS A 122 -2.39 -37.00 -48.76
C LYS A 122 -1.16 -36.27 -49.29
N ILE A 123 -0.48 -35.51 -48.44
CA ILE A 123 0.76 -34.82 -48.79
C ILE A 123 1.93 -35.77 -48.52
N ASP A 124 2.54 -36.30 -49.58
CA ASP A 124 3.63 -37.27 -49.50
C ASP A 124 4.84 -36.74 -50.30
N ILE A 125 5.40 -35.63 -49.81
CA ILE A 125 6.55 -34.96 -50.43
C ILE A 125 7.77 -35.12 -49.50
N PRO A 126 8.86 -35.75 -49.94
CA PRO A 126 10.05 -35.94 -49.10
C PRO A 126 10.59 -34.62 -48.54
N GLY A 127 10.80 -34.59 -47.22
CA GLY A 127 11.32 -33.40 -46.51
C GLY A 127 10.29 -32.31 -46.20
N PHE A 128 9.06 -32.41 -46.73
CA PHE A 128 8.02 -31.42 -46.47
C PHE A 128 7.61 -31.35 -44.99
N ASP A 129 7.55 -32.49 -44.29
CA ASP A 129 7.22 -32.56 -42.86
C ASP A 129 8.14 -31.70 -41.98
N GLU A 130 9.42 -31.63 -42.32
CA GLU A 130 10.41 -30.84 -41.57
C GLU A 130 10.17 -29.34 -41.80
N VAL A 131 10.03 -28.93 -43.08
CA VAL A 131 9.80 -27.53 -43.48
C VAL A 131 8.47 -27.01 -42.94
N LEU A 132 7.39 -27.78 -43.12
CA LEU A 132 6.07 -27.43 -42.60
C LEU A 132 6.07 -27.39 -41.07
N GLY A 133 6.73 -28.36 -40.42
CA GLY A 133 6.84 -28.44 -38.98
C GLY A 133 7.52 -27.23 -38.35
N GLU A 134 8.63 -26.77 -38.93
CA GLU A 134 9.37 -25.59 -38.48
C GLU A 134 8.54 -24.30 -38.61
N LEU A 135 7.96 -24.06 -39.80
CA LEU A 135 7.14 -22.88 -40.07
C LEU A 135 5.85 -22.87 -39.23
N LEU A 136 5.19 -24.02 -39.07
CA LEU A 136 4.01 -24.14 -38.22
C LEU A 136 4.35 -23.84 -36.76
N LEU A 137 5.45 -24.38 -36.24
CA LEU A 137 5.86 -24.13 -34.87
C LEU A 137 6.12 -22.64 -34.65
N GLU A 138 6.94 -22.00 -35.51
CA GLU A 138 7.23 -20.57 -35.41
C GLU A 138 5.96 -19.71 -35.50
N ARG A 139 5.01 -20.10 -36.36
CA ARG A 139 3.73 -19.40 -36.52
C ARG A 139 2.83 -19.56 -35.31
N VAL A 140 2.71 -20.78 -34.78
CA VAL A 140 1.94 -21.11 -33.57
C VAL A 140 2.51 -20.36 -32.38
N GLU A 141 3.83 -20.32 -32.21
CA GLU A 141 4.46 -19.60 -31.10
C GLU A 141 4.16 -18.10 -31.18
N ARG A 142 4.26 -17.47 -32.36
CA ARG A 142 3.88 -16.06 -32.57
C ARG A 142 2.39 -15.79 -32.33
N ALA A 143 1.52 -16.68 -32.80
CA ALA A 143 0.08 -16.52 -32.65
C ALA A 143 -0.37 -16.72 -31.20
N LEU A 144 0.17 -17.72 -30.50
CA LEU A 144 -0.13 -18.00 -29.09
C LEU A 144 0.43 -16.95 -28.13
N ILE A 145 1.33 -16.06 -28.56
CA ILE A 145 1.65 -14.86 -27.75
C ILE A 145 0.43 -13.93 -27.69
N THR A 146 -0.24 -13.71 -28.81
CA THR A 146 -1.20 -12.59 -28.99
C THR A 146 -2.68 -13.00 -29.05
N GLN A 147 -3.01 -14.26 -29.36
CA GLN A 147 -4.38 -14.70 -29.65
C GLN A 147 -4.80 -15.94 -28.86
N ALA A 148 -6.02 -15.96 -28.32
CA ALA A 148 -6.57 -17.12 -27.60
C ALA A 148 -6.42 -18.43 -28.39
N SER A 149 -6.14 -19.54 -27.69
CA SER A 149 -5.82 -20.83 -28.30
C SER A 149 -6.94 -21.34 -29.22
N GLU A 150 -8.20 -21.01 -28.93
CA GLU A 150 -9.35 -21.31 -29.78
C GLU A 150 -9.25 -20.67 -31.17
N ARG A 151 -8.74 -19.44 -31.28
CA ARG A 151 -8.59 -18.75 -32.57
C ARG A 151 -7.48 -19.34 -33.42
N VAL A 152 -6.48 -19.94 -32.77
CA VAL A 152 -5.30 -20.54 -33.42
C VAL A 152 -5.50 -22.06 -33.62
N ALA A 153 -6.58 -22.65 -33.12
CA ALA A 153 -6.89 -24.08 -33.21
C ALA A 153 -6.83 -24.69 -34.63
N PRO A 154 -7.12 -23.97 -35.73
CA PRO A 154 -6.91 -24.49 -37.08
C PRO A 154 -5.45 -24.92 -37.35
N LEU A 155 -4.46 -24.24 -36.78
CA LEU A 155 -3.04 -24.59 -36.96
C LEU A 155 -2.66 -25.88 -36.21
N GLU A 156 -3.21 -26.09 -35.01
CA GLU A 156 -3.03 -27.35 -34.29
C GLU A 156 -3.65 -28.52 -35.06
N THR A 157 -4.83 -28.28 -35.64
CA THR A 157 -5.55 -29.28 -36.43
C THR A 157 -4.75 -29.61 -37.70
N LEU A 158 -4.25 -28.61 -38.40
CA LEU A 158 -3.35 -28.80 -39.54
C LEU A 158 -2.12 -29.63 -39.15
N ALA A 159 -1.45 -29.30 -38.04
CA ALA A 159 -0.30 -30.07 -37.56
C ALA A 159 -0.64 -31.54 -37.26
N ARG A 160 -1.81 -31.83 -36.67
CA ARG A 160 -2.26 -33.20 -36.38
C ARG A 160 -2.51 -34.05 -37.62
N HIS A 161 -2.92 -33.42 -38.72
CA HIS A 161 -3.22 -34.10 -39.98
C HIS A 161 -2.02 -34.17 -40.92
N ALA A 162 -1.26 -33.09 -41.04
CA ALA A 162 -0.16 -32.97 -42.00
C ALA A 162 1.17 -33.52 -41.49
N LEU A 163 1.36 -33.66 -40.16
CA LEU A 163 2.61 -34.17 -39.58
C LEU A 163 2.41 -35.55 -38.96
N ALA A 164 3.42 -36.42 -39.15
CA ALA A 164 3.45 -37.75 -38.53
C ALA A 164 3.27 -37.67 -36.99
N PRO A 165 2.57 -38.63 -36.35
CA PRO A 165 2.40 -38.65 -34.90
C PRO A 165 3.72 -38.63 -34.09
N ALA A 166 4.77 -39.21 -34.65
CA ALA A 166 6.11 -39.24 -34.07
C ALA A 166 6.94 -37.97 -34.34
N SER A 167 6.43 -37.02 -35.14
CA SER A 167 7.14 -35.78 -35.46
C SER A 167 7.36 -34.93 -34.21
N ARG A 168 8.61 -34.50 -34.00
CA ARG A 168 8.97 -33.59 -32.91
C ARG A 168 8.19 -32.27 -32.96
N PHE A 169 7.89 -31.76 -34.15
CA PHE A 169 7.15 -30.51 -34.32
C PHE A 169 5.69 -30.66 -33.92
N ARG A 170 5.05 -31.76 -34.32
CA ARG A 170 3.67 -32.05 -33.90
C ARG A 170 3.56 -32.12 -32.38
N GLN A 171 4.44 -32.87 -31.73
CA GLN A 171 4.46 -32.98 -30.27
C GLN A 171 4.71 -31.63 -29.59
N ALA A 172 5.62 -30.81 -30.14
CA ALA A 172 5.87 -29.47 -29.64
C ALA A 172 4.64 -28.55 -29.78
N ILE A 173 3.98 -28.56 -30.94
CA ILE A 173 2.76 -27.77 -31.21
C ILE A 173 1.63 -28.21 -30.27
N GLU A 174 1.34 -29.51 -30.18
CA GLU A 174 0.31 -30.04 -29.28
C GLU A 174 0.59 -29.67 -27.81
N ARG A 175 1.86 -29.72 -27.39
CA ARG A 175 2.29 -29.27 -26.06
C ARG A 175 2.04 -27.77 -25.84
N ARG A 176 2.34 -26.91 -26.83
CA ARG A 176 2.08 -25.46 -26.76
C ARG A 176 0.60 -25.17 -26.61
N PHE A 177 -0.26 -25.84 -27.38
CA PHE A 177 -1.72 -25.70 -27.26
C PHE A 177 -2.26 -26.22 -25.94
N SER A 178 -1.75 -27.37 -25.45
CA SER A 178 -2.12 -27.89 -24.14
C SER A 178 -1.79 -26.90 -23.02
N LEU A 179 -0.60 -26.27 -23.05
CA LEU A 179 -0.21 -25.26 -22.07
C LEU A 179 -1.06 -23.99 -22.20
N ALA A 180 -1.32 -23.51 -23.42
CA ALA A 180 -2.16 -22.35 -23.67
C ALA A 180 -3.58 -22.54 -23.12
N ARG A 181 -4.20 -23.71 -23.36
CA ARG A 181 -5.53 -24.05 -22.83
C ARG A 181 -5.55 -24.13 -21.30
N LYS A 182 -4.51 -24.71 -20.68
CA LYS A 182 -4.39 -24.74 -19.21
C LYS A 182 -4.29 -23.33 -18.63
N LEU A 183 -3.54 -22.43 -19.29
CA LEU A 183 -3.44 -21.02 -18.91
C LEU A 183 -4.76 -20.27 -19.11
N GLU A 184 -5.50 -20.54 -20.19
CA GLU A 184 -6.79 -19.90 -20.44
C GLU A 184 -7.86 -20.35 -19.43
N GLY A 185 -7.85 -21.63 -19.04
CA GLY A 185 -8.73 -22.14 -17.99
C GLY A 185 -8.40 -21.62 -16.58
N LEU A 186 -7.24 -20.98 -16.38
CA LEU A 186 -6.86 -20.39 -15.09
C LEU A 186 -7.52 -19.05 -14.82
N GLY A 187 -7.96 -18.32 -15.84
CA GLY A 187 -8.61 -17.01 -15.66
C GLY A 187 -9.80 -17.08 -14.69
N ASP A 188 -10.45 -18.23 -14.62
CA ASP A 188 -11.62 -18.45 -13.77
C ASP A 188 -11.27 -18.86 -12.32
N ILE A 189 -10.03 -19.27 -12.06
CA ILE A 189 -9.63 -19.90 -10.79
C ILE A 189 -8.39 -19.19 -10.24
N GLY A 190 -8.61 -18.27 -9.30
CA GLY A 190 -7.55 -17.59 -8.53
C GLY A 190 -6.81 -18.51 -7.55
N ASP A 191 -6.41 -19.71 -7.97
CA ASP A 191 -5.66 -20.71 -7.23
C ASP A 191 -4.15 -20.59 -7.55
N THR A 192 -3.40 -20.13 -6.56
CA THR A 192 -1.93 -19.99 -6.61
C THR A 192 -1.21 -21.31 -6.83
N GLY A 193 -1.81 -22.44 -6.42
CA GLY A 193 -1.27 -23.77 -6.60
C GLY A 193 -1.21 -24.16 -8.07
N VAL A 194 -2.23 -23.80 -8.86
CA VAL A 194 -2.27 -24.12 -10.29
C VAL A 194 -1.29 -23.23 -11.08
N LEU A 195 -1.20 -21.93 -10.76
CA LEU A 195 -0.17 -21.05 -11.34
C LEU A 195 1.24 -21.61 -11.09
N THR A 196 1.50 -22.09 -9.87
CA THR A 196 2.79 -22.69 -9.52
C THR A 196 3.05 -23.97 -10.32
N ARG A 197 2.05 -24.83 -10.51
CA ARG A 197 2.16 -26.05 -11.32
C ARG A 197 2.41 -25.75 -12.79
N ILE A 198 1.64 -24.85 -13.41
CA ILE A 198 1.85 -24.49 -14.81
C ILE A 198 3.24 -23.91 -15.02
N ARG A 199 3.71 -23.09 -14.09
CA ARG A 199 5.07 -22.55 -14.12
C ARG A 199 6.14 -23.64 -14.03
N GLN A 200 5.93 -24.68 -13.22
CA GLN A 200 6.81 -25.85 -13.19
C GLN A 200 6.73 -26.68 -14.48
N GLU A 201 5.58 -26.72 -15.14
CA GLU A 201 5.40 -27.37 -16.44
C GLU A 201 6.06 -26.61 -17.60
N LEU A 202 6.24 -25.28 -17.49
CA LEU A 202 7.01 -24.43 -18.42
C LEU A 202 8.51 -24.71 -18.26
N ALA A 203 8.92 -25.90 -18.68
CA ALA A 203 10.23 -26.49 -18.40
C ALA A 203 11.37 -25.90 -19.24
N ASN A 204 11.06 -25.30 -20.39
CA ASN A 204 12.05 -24.69 -21.29
C ASN A 204 11.91 -23.16 -21.33
N ALA A 205 13.05 -22.46 -21.37
CA ALA A 205 13.13 -21.01 -21.53
C ALA A 205 12.31 -20.48 -22.72
N ALA A 206 12.23 -21.23 -23.82
CA ALA A 206 11.39 -20.86 -24.96
C ALA A 206 9.90 -20.82 -24.61
N GLU A 207 9.38 -21.82 -23.88
CA GLU A 207 7.96 -21.83 -23.46
C GLU A 207 7.70 -20.70 -22.46
N GLN A 208 8.65 -20.45 -21.56
CA GLN A 208 8.57 -19.34 -20.62
C GLN A 208 8.51 -18.00 -21.36
N GLN A 209 9.32 -17.79 -22.40
CA GLN A 209 9.31 -16.55 -23.18
C GLN A 209 7.97 -16.34 -23.92
N ILE A 210 7.42 -17.39 -24.53
CA ILE A 210 6.15 -17.33 -25.27
C ILE A 210 5.00 -16.99 -24.34
N PHE A 211 4.95 -17.61 -23.15
CA PHE A 211 3.82 -17.47 -22.23
C PHE A 211 4.04 -16.42 -21.14
N ALA A 212 5.23 -15.80 -21.04
CA ALA A 212 5.56 -14.84 -19.98
C ALA A 212 4.52 -13.72 -19.85
N GLY A 213 4.23 -13.03 -20.96
CA GLY A 213 3.26 -11.93 -20.96
C GLY A 213 1.85 -12.35 -20.56
N ARG A 214 1.43 -13.56 -20.94
CA ARG A 214 0.12 -14.11 -20.55
C ARG A 214 0.06 -14.51 -19.10
N VAL A 215 1.08 -15.22 -18.61
CA VAL A 215 1.19 -15.62 -17.20
C VAL A 215 1.18 -14.36 -16.34
N GLN A 216 1.92 -13.32 -16.73
CA GLN A 216 1.92 -12.05 -16.03
C GLN A 216 0.55 -11.38 -16.03
N ALA A 217 -0.14 -11.33 -17.18
CA ALA A 217 -1.50 -10.77 -17.26
C ALA A 217 -2.48 -11.51 -16.34
N LEU A 218 -2.45 -12.85 -16.33
CA LEU A 218 -3.28 -13.68 -15.46
C LEU A 218 -2.94 -13.49 -13.98
N VAL A 219 -1.65 -13.40 -13.63
CA VAL A 219 -1.20 -13.12 -12.27
C VAL A 219 -1.72 -11.75 -11.79
N LEU A 220 -1.63 -10.72 -12.65
CA LEU A 220 -2.13 -9.39 -12.33
C LEU A 220 -3.65 -9.37 -12.16
N GLU A 221 -4.39 -10.05 -13.03
CA GLU A 221 -5.84 -10.18 -12.94
C GLU A 221 -6.25 -10.91 -11.66
N ALA A 222 -5.63 -12.05 -11.37
CA ALA A 222 -5.87 -12.82 -10.15
C ALA A 222 -5.53 -12.01 -8.89
N ALA A 223 -4.41 -11.29 -8.87
CA ALA A 223 -4.02 -10.43 -7.75
C ALA A 223 -5.05 -9.30 -7.53
N ARG A 224 -5.52 -8.65 -8.59
CA ARG A 224 -6.57 -7.62 -8.52
C ARG A 224 -7.90 -8.19 -8.05
N ALA A 225 -8.26 -9.40 -8.47
CA ALA A 225 -9.46 -10.09 -7.98
C ALA A 225 -9.36 -10.42 -6.49
N LYS A 226 -8.19 -10.83 -5.99
CA LYS A 226 -7.96 -11.02 -4.54
C LYS A 226 -8.01 -9.70 -3.78
N GLN A 227 -7.43 -8.64 -4.33
CA GLN A 227 -7.48 -7.31 -3.74
C GLN A 227 -8.93 -6.80 -3.64
N SER A 228 -9.75 -6.97 -4.68
CA SER A 228 -11.16 -6.57 -4.66
C SER A 228 -12.01 -7.40 -3.69
N ALA A 229 -11.64 -8.67 -3.46
CA ALA A 229 -12.20 -9.53 -2.42
C ALA A 229 -11.68 -9.22 -0.99
N ASN A 230 -10.92 -8.13 -0.82
CA ASN A 230 -10.30 -7.72 0.43
C ASN A 230 -9.35 -8.79 1.02
N GLU A 231 -8.60 -9.49 0.16
CA GLU A 231 -7.58 -10.50 0.47
C GLU A 231 -6.18 -10.02 0.02
N PRO A 232 -5.64 -8.92 0.57
CA PRO A 232 -4.38 -8.33 0.11
C PRO A 232 -3.15 -9.21 0.35
N ASP A 233 -3.15 -10.02 1.40
CA ASP A 233 -2.11 -11.02 1.68
C ASP A 233 -2.06 -12.09 0.58
N ARG A 234 -3.22 -12.61 0.18
CA ARG A 234 -3.32 -13.57 -0.92
C ARG A 234 -3.02 -12.94 -2.28
N ALA A 235 -3.37 -11.67 -2.47
CA ALA A 235 -2.98 -10.93 -3.67
C ALA A 235 -1.45 -10.85 -3.78
N LEU A 236 -0.75 -10.57 -2.68
CA LEU A 236 0.72 -10.59 -2.65
C LEU A 236 1.30 -11.99 -2.90
N ALA A 237 0.67 -13.05 -2.37
CA ALA A 237 1.09 -14.42 -2.65
C ALA A 237 0.94 -14.79 -4.13
N VAL A 238 -0.14 -14.33 -4.79
CA VAL A 238 -0.31 -14.48 -6.25
C VAL A 238 0.80 -13.76 -7.01
N LEU A 239 1.12 -12.52 -6.64
CA LEU A 239 2.21 -11.76 -7.25
C LEU A 239 3.58 -12.43 -7.04
N ALA A 240 3.85 -12.93 -5.83
CA ALA A 240 5.07 -13.66 -5.51
C ALA A 240 5.24 -14.93 -6.35
N ALA A 241 4.15 -15.67 -6.61
CA ALA A 241 4.17 -16.83 -7.50
C ALA A 241 4.51 -16.45 -8.95
N GLY A 242 4.09 -15.26 -9.39
CA GLY A 242 4.38 -14.71 -10.72
C GLY A 242 5.78 -14.09 -10.88
N ALA A 243 6.40 -13.60 -9.80
CA ALA A 243 7.54 -12.68 -9.83
C ALA A 243 8.86 -13.20 -10.45
N LYS A 244 9.06 -14.50 -10.62
CA LYS A 244 10.25 -14.99 -11.34
C LYS A 244 10.08 -14.66 -12.84
N GLY A 245 10.96 -13.89 -13.48
CA GLY A 245 10.90 -13.61 -14.93
C GLY A 245 11.16 -12.15 -15.33
N ALA A 246 11.15 -11.88 -16.63
CA ALA A 246 11.70 -10.66 -17.25
C ALA A 246 10.93 -9.35 -17.01
N ASP A 247 9.68 -9.38 -16.54
CA ASP A 247 8.84 -8.18 -16.37
C ASP A 247 8.42 -7.93 -14.91
N GLY A 248 9.41 -7.91 -14.01
CA GLY A 248 9.20 -7.67 -12.57
C GLY A 248 8.54 -6.32 -12.25
N VAL A 249 8.82 -5.28 -13.03
CA VAL A 249 8.45 -3.89 -12.72
C VAL A 249 6.93 -3.69 -12.53
N VAL A 250 6.09 -4.31 -13.38
CA VAL A 250 4.63 -4.15 -13.30
C VAL A 250 4.07 -4.91 -12.09
N LEU A 251 4.62 -6.08 -11.79
CA LEU A 251 4.24 -6.86 -10.60
C LEU A 251 4.64 -6.12 -9.32
N GLU A 252 5.83 -5.54 -9.30
CA GLU A 252 6.35 -4.74 -8.19
C GLU A 252 5.50 -3.48 -7.97
N GLN A 253 5.12 -2.76 -9.04
CA GLN A 253 4.23 -1.61 -8.95
C GLN A 253 2.85 -2.00 -8.40
N THR A 254 2.30 -3.11 -8.86
CA THR A 254 1.01 -3.62 -8.37
C THR A 254 1.10 -4.05 -6.90
N ALA A 255 2.21 -4.69 -6.49
CA ALA A 255 2.47 -5.03 -5.10
C ALA A 255 2.57 -3.77 -4.22
N ALA A 256 3.29 -2.75 -4.69
CA ALA A 256 3.42 -1.46 -4.01
C ALA A 256 2.08 -0.79 -3.76
N GLU A 257 1.19 -0.79 -4.76
CA GLU A 257 -0.17 -0.25 -4.66
C GLU A 257 -1.03 -1.05 -3.66
N ILE A 258 -0.95 -2.38 -3.69
CA ILE A 258 -1.66 -3.25 -2.74
C ILE A 258 -1.19 -2.98 -1.30
N VAL A 259 0.13 -2.97 -1.07
CA VAL A 259 0.73 -2.83 0.26
C VAL A 259 0.43 -1.46 0.86
N THR A 260 0.62 -0.39 0.10
CA THR A 260 0.34 0.98 0.55
C THR A 260 -1.13 1.13 0.94
N ARG A 261 -2.04 0.70 0.05
CA ARG A 261 -3.48 0.76 0.32
C ARG A 261 -3.88 -0.11 1.52
N TRP A 262 -3.25 -1.26 1.70
CA TRP A 262 -3.52 -2.14 2.81
C TRP A 262 -3.09 -1.53 4.15
N ALA A 263 -1.93 -0.89 4.19
CA ALA A 263 -1.42 -0.21 5.38
C ALA A 263 -2.30 1.00 5.81
N GLU A 264 -2.94 1.67 4.85
CA GLU A 264 -3.84 2.81 5.11
C GLU A 264 -5.24 2.39 5.58
N GLN A 265 -5.62 1.12 5.44
CA GLN A 265 -6.97 0.67 5.81
C GLN A 265 -7.13 0.62 7.35
N PRO A 266 -8.11 1.33 7.92
CA PRO A 266 -8.40 1.23 9.34
C PRO A 266 -8.99 -0.15 9.66
N GLY A 267 -8.48 -0.80 10.72
CA GLY A 267 -9.07 -2.04 11.22
C GLY A 267 -8.71 -3.28 10.38
N ILE A 268 -7.43 -3.47 10.10
CA ILE A 268 -6.85 -4.66 9.42
C ILE A 268 -7.06 -5.99 10.19
N GLY A 269 -7.97 -5.99 11.18
CA GLY A 269 -8.11 -6.90 12.32
C GLY A 269 -8.59 -8.32 12.05
N GLY A 270 -9.46 -8.51 11.05
CA GLY A 270 -10.25 -9.75 11.00
C GLY A 270 -9.49 -10.96 10.47
N ARG A 271 -8.62 -10.77 9.48
CA ARG A 271 -7.95 -11.86 8.74
C ARG A 271 -6.50 -12.06 9.15
N ILE A 272 -5.88 -11.05 9.75
CA ILE A 272 -4.47 -11.04 10.15
C ILE A 272 -4.24 -11.88 11.43
N ALA A 273 -5.26 -12.45 12.07
CA ALA A 273 -5.07 -13.41 13.17
C ALA A 273 -5.05 -14.89 12.72
N SER A 274 -5.24 -15.20 11.42
CA SER A 274 -5.26 -16.60 10.93
C SER A 274 -3.91 -17.28 11.15
N ALA A 275 -3.93 -18.60 11.42
CA ALA A 275 -2.70 -19.40 11.50
C ALA A 275 -2.05 -19.55 10.11
N GLU A 276 -2.88 -19.61 9.07
CA GLU A 276 -2.45 -19.62 7.67
C GLU A 276 -2.53 -18.20 7.12
N TRP A 277 -1.41 -17.48 7.20
CA TRP A 277 -1.28 -16.16 6.57
C TRP A 277 -0.33 -16.28 5.40
N ALA A 278 -0.77 -15.81 4.25
CA ALA A 278 -0.03 -16.03 3.02
C ALA A 278 1.35 -15.37 3.03
N LEU A 279 1.57 -14.32 3.85
CA LEU A 279 2.88 -13.70 3.98
C LEU A 279 3.88 -14.55 4.78
N ASP A 280 3.43 -15.51 5.59
CA ASP A 280 4.35 -16.39 6.34
C ASP A 280 5.00 -17.45 5.42
N GLU A 281 4.51 -17.60 4.18
CA GLU A 281 5.11 -18.50 3.20
C GLU A 281 6.49 -18.00 2.76
N GLY A 282 7.51 -18.89 2.81
CA GLY A 282 8.90 -18.51 2.51
C GLY A 282 9.09 -17.82 1.15
N LYS A 283 8.40 -18.27 0.10
CA LYS A 283 8.45 -17.63 -1.23
C LYS A 283 7.89 -16.20 -1.23
N VAL A 284 6.89 -15.95 -0.39
CA VAL A 284 6.29 -14.61 -0.25
C VAL A 284 7.21 -13.72 0.57
N GLN A 285 7.86 -14.25 1.61
CA GLN A 285 8.92 -13.54 2.33
C GLN A 285 10.09 -13.16 1.42
N ASP A 286 10.57 -14.07 0.56
CA ASP A 286 11.61 -13.79 -0.43
C ASP A 286 11.17 -12.66 -1.38
N PHE A 287 9.92 -12.69 -1.84
CA PHE A 287 9.35 -11.63 -2.67
C PHE A 287 9.25 -10.29 -1.93
N ILE A 288 8.86 -10.29 -0.65
CA ILE A 288 8.86 -9.08 0.18
C ILE A 288 10.28 -8.54 0.34
N GLN A 289 11.29 -9.38 0.60
CA GLN A 289 12.68 -8.90 0.68
C GLN A 289 13.13 -8.28 -0.64
N HIS A 290 12.83 -8.92 -1.77
CA HIS A 290 13.10 -8.36 -3.10
C HIS A 290 12.42 -7.00 -3.29
N LEU A 291 11.13 -6.89 -2.94
CA LEU A 291 10.39 -5.64 -3.00
C LEU A 291 11.04 -4.55 -2.15
N LEU A 292 11.50 -4.87 -0.94
CA LEU A 292 12.16 -3.89 -0.05
C LEU A 292 13.53 -3.46 -0.59
N ILE A 293 14.23 -4.31 -1.31
CA ILE A 293 15.51 -3.96 -1.97
C ILE A 293 15.25 -3.01 -3.14
N VAL A 294 14.26 -3.31 -3.98
CA VAL A 294 13.97 -2.52 -5.19
C VAL A 294 13.16 -1.25 -4.88
N ARG A 295 12.32 -1.29 -3.83
CA ARG A 295 11.38 -0.24 -3.41
C ARG A 295 11.43 -0.04 -1.89
N PRO A 296 12.49 0.59 -1.36
CA PRO A 296 12.65 0.82 0.07
C PRO A 296 11.51 1.67 0.68
N GLU A 297 10.79 2.46 -0.12
CA GLU A 297 9.61 3.21 0.30
C GLU A 297 8.45 2.34 0.81
N LEU A 298 8.46 1.02 0.52
CA LEU A 298 7.47 0.06 1.03
C LEU A 298 7.75 -0.44 2.45
N GLU A 299 8.93 -0.13 3.00
CA GLU A 299 9.30 -0.56 4.35
C GLU A 299 8.33 -0.04 5.44
N PRO A 300 7.96 1.26 5.49
CA PRO A 300 7.01 1.75 6.49
C PRO A 300 5.59 1.14 6.38
N PRO A 301 4.99 0.97 5.19
CA PRO A 301 3.75 0.21 5.03
C PRO A 301 3.83 -1.23 5.56
N PHE A 302 4.88 -1.98 5.22
CA PHE A 302 5.03 -3.34 5.74
C PHE A 302 5.22 -3.36 7.26
N ILE A 303 6.04 -2.46 7.80
CA ILE A 303 6.17 -2.27 9.25
C ILE A 303 4.81 -2.09 9.92
N THR A 304 3.93 -1.28 9.32
CA THR A 304 2.57 -1.04 9.82
C THR A 304 1.75 -2.34 9.83
N ILE A 305 1.74 -3.07 8.71
CA ILE A 305 1.01 -4.34 8.57
C ILE A 305 1.50 -5.39 9.58
N PHE A 306 2.82 -5.59 9.69
CA PHE A 306 3.40 -6.55 10.63
C PHE A 306 3.22 -6.12 12.11
N SER A 307 3.21 -4.81 12.40
CA SER A 307 2.89 -4.30 13.74
C SER A 307 1.45 -4.64 14.14
N GLU A 308 0.49 -4.45 13.24
CA GLU A 308 -0.90 -4.85 13.45
C GLU A 308 -1.04 -6.37 13.61
N ARG A 309 -0.28 -7.16 12.85
CA ARG A 309 -0.27 -8.63 13.01
C ARG A 309 0.25 -9.05 14.37
N ALA A 310 1.35 -8.49 14.85
CA ALA A 310 1.89 -8.81 16.17
C ALA A 310 0.85 -8.56 17.28
N VAL A 311 0.14 -7.44 17.21
CA VAL A 311 -0.95 -7.09 18.14
C VAL A 311 -2.07 -8.14 18.11
N GLN A 312 -2.57 -8.47 16.91
CA GLN A 312 -3.69 -9.41 16.77
C GLN A 312 -3.33 -10.85 17.14
N LEU A 313 -2.12 -11.31 16.80
CA LEU A 313 -1.64 -12.63 17.18
C LEU A 313 -1.51 -12.74 18.70
N ALA A 314 -1.02 -11.68 19.36
CA ALA A 314 -0.92 -11.64 20.81
C ALA A 314 -2.30 -11.62 21.49
N GLU A 315 -3.27 -10.90 20.93
CA GLU A 315 -4.68 -10.91 21.35
C GLU A 315 -5.29 -12.32 21.20
N ALA A 316 -4.99 -13.00 20.10
CA ALA A 316 -5.47 -14.35 19.79
C ALA A 316 -4.75 -15.49 20.52
N GLY A 317 -3.81 -15.20 21.44
CA GLY A 317 -3.08 -16.25 22.19
C GLY A 317 -1.89 -16.86 21.47
N LYS A 318 -1.52 -16.37 20.28
CA LYS A 318 -0.45 -16.93 19.44
C LYS A 318 0.88 -16.25 19.74
N GLY A 319 1.36 -16.40 20.98
CA GLY A 319 2.56 -15.72 21.48
C GLY A 319 3.81 -15.88 20.62
N MET A 320 4.12 -17.10 20.16
CA MET A 320 5.31 -17.35 19.32
C MET A 320 5.23 -16.61 17.97
N SER A 321 4.11 -16.72 17.26
CA SER A 321 3.93 -16.02 15.97
C SER A 321 3.89 -14.50 16.15
N ALA A 322 3.37 -14.01 17.29
CA ALA A 322 3.40 -12.58 17.62
C ALA A 322 4.83 -12.09 17.86
N GLU A 323 5.67 -12.92 18.48
CA GLU A 323 7.10 -12.66 18.68
C GLU A 323 7.84 -12.57 17.35
N ASP A 324 7.60 -13.51 16.42
CA ASP A 324 8.19 -13.51 15.09
C ASP A 324 7.81 -12.23 14.30
N ALA A 325 6.53 -11.85 14.33
CA ALA A 325 6.05 -10.63 13.69
C ALA A 325 6.66 -9.36 14.32
N LEU A 326 6.81 -9.33 15.65
CA LEU A 326 7.46 -8.23 16.34
C LEU A 326 8.96 -8.17 15.99
N LEU A 327 9.64 -9.31 15.94
CA LEU A 327 11.04 -9.41 15.56
C LEU A 327 11.26 -8.90 14.13
N TRP A 328 10.34 -9.21 13.21
CA TRP A 328 10.36 -8.67 11.84
C TRP A 328 10.33 -7.14 11.83
N VAL A 329 9.56 -6.52 12.73
CA VAL A 329 9.45 -5.06 12.86
C VAL A 329 10.69 -4.45 13.52
N VAL A 330 11.16 -5.04 14.62
CA VAL A 330 12.30 -4.50 15.41
C VAL A 330 13.63 -4.63 14.67
N THR A 331 13.77 -5.64 13.81
CA THR A 331 14.97 -5.78 12.95
C THR A 331 15.07 -4.65 11.91
N ARG A 332 13.93 -4.07 11.51
CA ARG A 332 13.84 -2.97 10.52
C ARG A 332 13.75 -1.58 11.14
N ARG A 333 13.18 -1.48 12.34
CA ARG A 333 13.27 -0.31 13.21
C ARG A 333 14.18 -0.64 14.38
N PRO A 334 15.52 -0.56 14.25
CA PRO A 334 16.42 -0.96 15.32
C PRO A 334 16.19 -0.12 16.58
N ASP A 335 16.34 -0.78 17.73
CA ASP A 335 16.22 -0.15 19.04
C ASP A 335 17.46 0.67 19.42
N PRO A 336 17.35 1.66 20.32
CA PRO A 336 16.12 2.10 20.99
C PRO A 336 15.23 2.93 20.05
N ASN A 337 13.93 2.63 20.04
CA ASN A 337 12.97 3.36 19.23
C ASN A 337 11.64 3.51 19.98
N ALA A 338 11.20 4.76 20.16
CA ALA A 338 9.97 5.08 20.87
C ALA A 338 8.72 4.42 20.25
N GLN A 339 8.68 4.27 18.92
CA GLN A 339 7.58 3.61 18.23
C GLN A 339 7.56 2.09 18.49
N ASN A 340 8.73 1.47 18.64
CA ASN A 340 8.77 0.05 19.04
C ASN A 340 8.30 -0.12 20.47
N ASP A 341 8.68 0.78 21.37
CA ASP A 341 8.22 0.73 22.76
C ASP A 341 6.71 0.96 22.86
N GLU A 342 6.16 1.87 22.05
CA GLU A 342 4.72 2.06 21.90
C GLU A 342 4.03 0.79 21.35
N LEU A 343 4.61 0.14 20.33
CA LEU A 343 4.11 -1.12 19.80
C LEU A 343 4.10 -2.22 20.88
N ARG A 344 5.20 -2.39 21.62
CA ARG A 344 5.29 -3.34 22.73
C ARG A 344 4.21 -3.05 23.78
N LEU A 345 4.00 -1.79 24.17
CA LEU A 345 2.92 -1.39 25.08
C LEU A 345 1.54 -1.69 24.51
N ARG A 346 1.33 -1.53 23.20
CA ARG A 346 0.06 -1.86 22.54
C ARG A 346 -0.20 -3.37 22.52
N ILE A 347 0.83 -4.18 22.26
CA ILE A 347 0.79 -5.64 22.36
C ILE A 347 0.44 -6.05 23.80
N LEU A 348 1.13 -5.48 24.80
CA LEU A 348 0.85 -5.74 26.21
C LEU A 348 -0.60 -5.43 26.63
N ARG A 349 -1.19 -4.38 26.05
CA ARG A 349 -2.56 -3.95 26.35
C ARG A 349 -3.63 -4.79 25.65
N SER A 350 -3.31 -5.39 24.51
CA SER A 350 -4.23 -6.20 23.67
C SER A 350 -4.16 -7.67 23.99
N ALA A 351 -2.99 -8.19 24.37
CA ALA A 351 -2.84 -9.54 24.86
C ALA A 351 -3.71 -9.72 26.11
N THR A 352 -4.78 -10.49 25.99
CA THR A 352 -5.64 -10.89 27.11
C THR A 352 -5.63 -12.39 27.32
N HIS A 353 -5.19 -13.14 26.30
CA HIS A 353 -5.15 -14.59 26.32
C HIS A 353 -4.04 -15.13 27.24
N PRO A 354 -4.31 -16.18 28.06
CA PRO A 354 -3.30 -16.78 28.95
C PRO A 354 -2.06 -17.31 28.24
N ASP A 355 -2.21 -17.85 27.03
CA ASP A 355 -1.11 -18.45 26.27
C ASP A 355 -0.09 -17.42 25.77
N SER A 356 -0.48 -16.15 25.68
CA SER A 356 0.44 -15.05 25.35
C SER A 356 1.32 -14.62 26.53
N ARG A 357 1.12 -15.16 27.73
CA ARG A 357 1.84 -14.73 28.95
C ARG A 357 3.36 -14.84 28.87
N PRO A 358 3.98 -15.92 28.36
CA PRO A 358 5.43 -16.02 28.28
C PRO A 358 6.01 -14.90 27.40
N PHE A 359 5.42 -14.70 26.23
CA PHE A 359 5.77 -13.63 25.29
C PHE A 359 5.56 -12.24 25.91
N VAL A 360 4.40 -11.98 26.50
CA VAL A 360 4.13 -10.72 27.19
C VAL A 360 5.12 -10.49 28.35
N GLY A 361 5.48 -11.53 29.09
CA GLY A 361 6.46 -11.47 30.17
C GLY A 361 7.82 -10.95 29.69
N SER A 362 8.32 -11.45 28.55
CA SER A 362 9.58 -10.97 27.96
C SER A 362 9.48 -9.51 27.51
N LEU A 363 8.33 -9.08 26.97
CA LEU A 363 8.09 -7.68 26.62
C LEU A 363 8.11 -6.75 27.83
N VAL A 364 7.49 -7.15 28.95
CA VAL A 364 7.50 -6.37 30.19
C VAL A 364 8.92 -6.20 30.71
N GLN A 365 9.71 -7.29 30.72
CA GLN A 365 11.10 -7.23 31.14
C GLN A 365 11.91 -6.28 30.23
N SER A 366 11.79 -6.41 28.92
CA SER A 366 12.48 -5.56 27.96
C SER A 366 12.14 -4.07 28.14
N LEU A 367 10.85 -3.72 28.32
CA LEU A 367 10.45 -2.33 28.57
C LEU A 367 10.88 -1.83 29.95
N GLN A 368 11.02 -2.71 30.94
CA GLN A 368 11.48 -2.36 32.28
C GLN A 368 12.98 -2.02 32.27
N GLU A 369 13.80 -2.84 31.61
CA GLU A 369 15.24 -2.62 31.43
C GLU A 369 15.52 -1.28 30.73
N ARG A 370 14.62 -0.85 29.87
CA ARG A 370 14.71 0.43 29.13
C ARG A 370 14.10 1.63 29.84
N GLY A 371 13.41 1.42 30.97
CA GLY A 371 12.69 2.49 31.65
C GLY A 371 11.48 3.05 30.89
N ALA A 372 11.00 2.36 29.85
CA ALA A 372 9.86 2.80 29.03
C ALA A 372 8.49 2.53 29.70
N LEU A 373 8.46 1.78 30.80
CA LEU A 373 7.24 1.50 31.55
C LEU A 373 6.89 2.62 32.53
N SER A 374 5.78 3.32 32.26
CA SER A 374 5.20 4.28 33.20
C SER A 374 4.69 3.59 34.48
N VAL A 375 4.60 4.33 35.58
CA VAL A 375 4.01 3.82 36.85
C VAL A 375 2.58 3.32 36.64
N ARG A 376 1.82 3.98 35.76
CA ARG A 376 0.46 3.59 35.41
C ARG A 376 0.42 2.27 34.64
N ASP A 377 1.34 2.05 33.70
CA ASP A 377 1.42 0.78 32.97
C ASP A 377 1.82 -0.36 33.91
N LYS A 378 2.80 -0.15 34.81
CA LYS A 378 3.18 -1.12 35.85
C LYS A 378 1.99 -1.52 36.73
N PHE A 379 1.21 -0.55 37.18
CA PHE A 379 -0.01 -0.80 37.96
C PHE A 379 -1.03 -1.60 37.15
N ARG A 380 -1.28 -1.23 35.89
CA ARG A 380 -2.22 -1.94 35.01
C ARG A 380 -1.79 -3.39 34.74
N LEU A 381 -0.51 -3.63 34.45
CA LEU A 381 0.05 -4.97 34.24
C LEU A 381 -0.03 -5.85 35.50
N THR A 382 0.12 -5.23 36.67
CA THR A 382 -0.11 -5.89 37.95
C THR A 382 -1.57 -6.30 38.09
N MET A 383 -2.51 -5.41 37.76
CA MET A 383 -3.95 -5.69 37.82
C MET A 383 -4.41 -6.75 36.82
N SER A 384 -3.83 -6.80 35.62
CA SER A 384 -4.13 -7.82 34.61
C SER A 384 -3.52 -9.19 34.94
N GLY A 385 -2.73 -9.29 36.01
CA GLY A 385 -2.21 -10.57 36.51
C GLY A 385 -0.96 -11.07 35.79
N TYR A 386 -0.28 -10.22 35.01
CA TYR A 386 0.93 -10.63 34.28
C TYR A 386 2.12 -10.96 35.19
N PHE A 387 2.17 -10.39 36.40
CA PHE A 387 3.16 -10.74 37.41
C PHE A 387 2.81 -11.99 38.24
N GLY A 388 1.89 -12.84 37.78
CA GLY A 388 1.56 -14.14 38.40
C GLY A 388 0.84 -14.08 39.76
N ALA A 389 0.95 -12.97 40.48
CA ALA A 389 0.37 -12.77 41.81
C ALA A 389 -0.55 -11.54 41.88
N GLY A 390 -0.82 -10.87 40.75
CA GLY A 390 -1.59 -9.63 40.68
C GLY A 390 -2.94 -9.67 41.42
N LYS A 391 -3.72 -10.75 41.24
CA LYS A 391 -4.97 -10.94 41.98
C LYS A 391 -4.76 -11.08 43.49
N ARG A 392 -3.70 -11.77 43.91
CA ARG A 392 -3.36 -11.96 45.34
C ARG A 392 -2.86 -10.65 45.96
N TYR A 393 -2.02 -9.89 45.26
CA TYR A 393 -1.55 -8.58 45.71
C TYR A 393 -2.67 -7.55 45.75
N PHE A 394 -3.58 -7.54 44.78
CA PHE A 394 -4.74 -6.67 44.80
C PHE A 394 -5.67 -7.01 45.97
N LEU A 395 -5.98 -8.30 46.17
CA LEU A 395 -6.71 -8.77 47.35
C LEU A 395 -6.02 -8.33 48.64
N PHE A 396 -4.70 -8.50 48.72
CA PHE A 396 -3.90 -8.08 49.87
C PHE A 396 -3.95 -6.56 50.08
N LEU A 397 -3.83 -5.75 49.02
CA LEU A 397 -3.89 -4.30 49.09
C LEU A 397 -5.27 -3.81 49.54
N VAL A 398 -6.34 -4.40 49.00
CA VAL A 398 -7.72 -4.13 49.42
C VAL A 398 -7.90 -4.49 50.89
N PHE A 399 -7.37 -5.65 51.31
CA PHE A 399 -7.40 -6.07 52.71
C PHE A 399 -6.62 -5.12 53.61
N PHE A 400 -5.44 -4.67 53.16
CA PHE A 400 -4.59 -3.73 53.89
C PHE A 400 -5.24 -2.36 54.02
N CYS A 401 -5.87 -1.83 52.97
CA CYS A 401 -6.61 -0.57 53.01
C CYS A 401 -7.84 -0.66 53.93
N LEU A 402 -8.59 -1.76 53.86
CA LEU A 402 -9.71 -2.01 54.79
C LEU A 402 -9.21 -2.08 56.23
N PHE A 403 -8.12 -2.81 56.49
CA PHE A 403 -7.50 -2.92 57.80
C PHE A 403 -7.02 -1.56 58.31
N ALA A 404 -6.33 -0.77 57.50
CA ALA A 404 -5.89 0.58 57.85
C ALA A 404 -7.07 1.51 58.16
N GLY A 405 -8.17 1.40 57.41
CA GLY A 405 -9.41 2.12 57.67
C GLY A 405 -10.03 1.74 59.03
N VAL A 406 -10.10 0.44 59.34
CA VAL A 406 -10.57 -0.05 60.65
C VAL A 406 -9.67 0.46 61.78
N VAL A 407 -8.34 0.38 61.62
CA VAL A 407 -7.38 0.90 62.59
C VAL A 407 -7.56 2.41 62.80
N ALA A 408 -7.75 3.19 61.74
CA ALA A 408 -7.99 4.63 61.83
C ALA A 408 -9.30 4.96 62.58
N VAL A 409 -10.36 4.19 62.36
CA VAL A 409 -11.63 4.34 63.08
C VAL A 409 -11.47 3.97 64.57
N LEU A 410 -10.73 2.90 64.88
CA LEU A 410 -10.46 2.48 66.26
C LEU A 410 -9.50 3.43 67.01
N LEU A 411 -8.57 4.09 66.30
CA LEU A 411 -7.66 5.07 66.88
C LEU A 411 -8.28 6.47 67.04
N ARG A 412 -9.39 6.75 66.34
CA ARG A 412 -10.09 8.06 66.41
C ARG A 412 -10.48 8.45 67.84
N PRO A 413 -11.11 7.57 68.67
CA PRO A 413 -11.43 7.88 70.07
C PRO A 413 -10.20 8.19 70.91
N ALA A 414 -9.10 7.46 70.72
CA ALA A 414 -7.85 7.67 71.45
C ALA A 414 -7.20 9.01 71.07
N LEU A 415 -7.24 9.38 69.78
CA LEU A 415 -6.79 10.69 69.30
C LEU A 415 -7.65 11.83 69.82
N ILE A 416 -8.98 11.67 69.85
CA ILE A 416 -9.92 12.65 70.43
C ILE A 416 -9.63 12.84 71.92
N LEU A 417 -9.43 11.75 72.68
CA LEU A 417 -9.07 11.81 74.10
C LEU A 417 -7.71 12.49 74.33
N ARG A 418 -6.71 12.26 73.46
CA ARG A 418 -5.42 12.97 73.50
C ARG A 418 -5.60 14.47 73.26
N LEU A 419 -6.42 14.86 72.28
CA LEU A 419 -6.71 16.28 72.00
C LEU A 419 -7.49 16.95 73.13
N ILE A 420 -8.44 16.24 73.76
CA ILE A 420 -9.15 16.73 74.95
C ILE A 420 -8.18 16.91 76.13
N ARG A 421 -7.29 15.95 76.39
CA ARG A 421 -6.26 16.07 77.44
C ARG A 421 -5.29 17.22 77.18
N GLN A 422 -4.89 17.44 75.93
CA GLN A 422 -4.03 18.57 75.56
C GLN A 422 -4.73 19.92 75.74
N ARG A 423 -6.05 20.01 75.46
CA ARG A 423 -6.84 21.20 75.74
C ARG A 423 -7.05 21.43 77.24
N ALA A 424 -7.26 20.38 78.02
CA ALA A 424 -7.34 20.45 79.48
C ALA A 424 -6.00 20.91 80.09
N ALA A 425 -4.87 20.44 79.58
CA ALA A 425 -3.53 20.84 80.04
C ALA A 425 -3.16 22.28 79.66
N LYS A 426 -3.71 22.83 78.56
CA LYS A 426 -3.54 24.25 78.19
C LYS A 426 -4.51 25.21 78.89
N GLY A 427 -5.57 24.69 79.52
CA GLY A 427 -6.56 25.48 80.26
C GLY A 427 -6.11 26.00 81.64
N SER A 428 -4.96 25.56 82.18
CA SER A 428 -4.52 25.91 83.55
C SER A 428 -3.41 26.95 83.64
N ARG A 429 -2.84 27.44 82.53
CA ARG A 429 -1.86 28.54 82.57
C ARG A 429 -2.56 29.88 82.38
N ARG A 430 -3.09 30.43 83.49
CA ARG A 430 -3.38 31.86 83.64
C ARG A 430 -2.10 32.67 83.33
N PRO A 431 -2.09 33.54 82.31
CA PRO A 431 -1.04 34.56 82.21
C PRO A 431 -1.30 35.64 83.28
N PRO A 432 -0.28 36.09 84.04
CA PRO A 432 -0.42 37.23 84.93
C PRO A 432 -0.60 38.52 84.10
N LYS A 433 -1.57 39.32 84.55
CA LYS A 433 -1.84 40.67 84.07
C LYS A 433 -0.61 41.55 84.34
N ALA A 434 0.11 41.95 83.28
CA ALA A 434 1.00 43.10 83.35
C ALA A 434 1.05 43.83 82.00
N ARG A 435 0.72 45.13 82.08
CA ARG A 435 1.02 46.20 81.12
C ARG A 435 0.32 46.18 79.76
N ALA A 436 -0.84 46.82 79.78
CA ALA A 436 -1.22 47.80 78.78
C ALA A 436 -0.16 48.92 78.68
N LYS A 437 0.62 48.96 77.60
CA LYS A 437 1.20 50.15 76.94
C LYS A 437 2.17 49.69 75.84
N SER A 438 1.67 49.60 74.60
CA SER A 438 2.45 49.68 73.33
C SER A 438 1.62 49.29 72.09
N ARG A 439 0.29 49.44 72.12
CA ARG A 439 -0.61 49.08 71.01
C ARG A 439 -0.95 50.25 70.06
N ALA A 440 -0.14 51.31 70.07
CA ALA A 440 -0.27 52.45 69.17
C ALA A 440 0.89 52.62 68.17
N GLU A 441 2.04 51.93 68.34
CA GLU A 441 3.23 52.14 67.49
C GLU A 441 3.66 50.94 66.63
N ARG A 442 2.93 49.81 66.65
CA ARG A 442 3.27 48.62 65.83
C ARG A 442 2.27 48.31 64.72
N ARG A 443 1.56 49.32 64.21
CA ARG A 443 0.71 49.22 63.00
C ARG A 443 1.33 49.84 61.74
N ALA A 444 2.59 50.27 61.79
CA ALA A 444 3.30 50.83 60.64
C ALA A 444 4.36 49.90 60.00
N GLU A 445 4.67 48.73 60.58
CA GLU A 445 5.89 47.99 60.22
C GLU A 445 5.68 46.49 59.88
N LYS A 446 4.55 46.15 59.26
CA LYS A 446 4.34 44.83 58.62
C LYS A 446 3.76 44.95 57.21
N ARG A 447 4.22 45.96 56.47
CA ARG A 447 4.21 46.02 55.00
C ARG A 447 5.67 46.05 54.57
N GLY A 448 6.27 44.88 54.38
CA GLY A 448 7.70 44.83 54.05
C GLY A 448 8.37 43.53 54.48
N SER A 449 7.88 42.41 53.97
CA SER A 449 8.75 41.27 53.71
C SER A 449 8.20 40.64 52.43
N GLY A 450 8.33 41.42 51.35
CA GLY A 450 8.48 40.81 50.05
C GLY A 450 9.73 39.95 50.18
N TYR A 451 9.57 38.65 49.94
CA TYR A 451 10.70 37.82 49.58
C TYR A 451 11.30 38.45 48.33
N LEU A 452 12.29 39.31 48.55
CA LEU A 452 13.34 39.58 47.59
C LEU A 452 14.11 38.26 47.49
N HIS A 453 13.60 37.37 46.65
CA HIS A 453 14.45 36.42 45.96
C HIS A 453 15.26 37.25 44.96
N GLN A 454 16.35 37.85 45.44
CA GLN A 454 17.40 38.33 44.57
C GLN A 454 18.15 37.08 44.10
N THR A 455 17.78 36.68 42.88
CA THR A 455 18.67 36.35 41.77
C THR A 455 19.77 35.34 42.05
N GLU A 456 19.56 34.13 41.52
CA GLU A 456 20.41 33.59 40.46
C GLU A 456 19.59 32.53 39.68
N ALA A 457 19.36 32.79 38.39
CA ALA A 457 18.40 32.18 37.48
C ALA A 457 16.94 32.65 37.63
N GLU A 458 16.53 33.59 36.76
CA GLU A 458 15.11 33.85 36.53
C GLU A 458 14.41 32.52 36.21
N ASP A 459 13.43 32.13 37.01
CA ASP A 459 12.65 30.92 36.77
C ASP A 459 12.18 30.92 35.31
N GLU A 460 12.44 29.82 34.60
CA GLU A 460 12.13 29.66 33.17
C GLU A 460 10.70 30.13 32.85
N TYR A 461 9.77 29.86 33.76
CA TYR A 461 8.37 30.27 33.66
C TYR A 461 8.17 31.80 33.62
N SER A 462 8.86 32.57 34.48
CA SER A 462 8.75 34.03 34.52
C SER A 462 9.31 34.68 33.26
N ARG A 463 10.42 34.13 32.73
CA ARG A 463 11.01 34.56 31.45
C ARG A 463 10.07 34.36 30.28
N LEU A 464 9.43 33.19 30.21
CA LEU A 464 8.48 32.88 29.14
C LEU A 464 7.20 33.74 29.23
N LEU A 465 6.73 34.06 30.44
CA LEU A 465 5.60 34.97 30.62
C LEU A 465 5.93 36.42 30.21
N ALA A 466 7.19 36.85 30.41
CA ALA A 466 7.64 38.17 30.01
C ALA A 466 7.55 38.40 28.49
N VAL A 467 7.70 37.34 27.67
CA VAL A 467 7.50 37.39 26.20
C VAL A 467 6.09 37.89 25.85
N PHE A 468 5.10 37.55 26.67
CA PHE A 468 3.71 38.00 26.51
C PHE A 468 3.37 39.27 27.32
N GLY A 469 4.35 39.88 27.99
CA GLY A 469 4.14 41.03 28.89
C GLY A 469 3.33 40.68 30.14
N LEU A 470 3.32 39.40 30.54
CA LEU A 470 2.56 38.90 31.68
C LEU A 470 3.45 38.78 32.92
N ARG A 471 2.81 38.83 34.11
CA ARG A 471 3.47 38.59 35.41
C ARG A 471 3.17 37.17 35.90
N ASP A 472 3.97 36.65 36.82
CA ASP A 472 3.91 35.28 37.35
C ASP A 472 2.55 34.84 37.91
N GLY A 473 1.70 35.80 38.29
CA GLY A 473 0.31 35.56 38.72
C GLY A 473 -0.72 35.40 37.58
N ALA A 474 -0.30 35.34 36.31
CA ALA A 474 -1.21 35.29 35.18
C ALA A 474 -2.06 34.01 35.17
N THR A 475 -3.37 34.18 35.02
CA THR A 475 -4.32 33.08 34.85
C THR A 475 -4.16 32.45 33.47
N GLU A 476 -4.56 31.18 33.32
CA GLU A 476 -4.50 30.48 32.04
C GLU A 476 -5.27 31.22 30.93
N ALA A 477 -6.40 31.81 31.28
CA ALA A 477 -7.20 32.63 30.37
C ALA A 477 -6.43 33.87 29.87
N GLN A 478 -5.65 34.53 30.74
CA GLN A 478 -4.82 35.68 30.37
C GLN A 478 -3.66 35.26 29.45
N ILE A 479 -3.02 34.12 29.72
CA ILE A 479 -1.93 33.58 28.87
C ILE A 479 -2.46 33.26 27.47
N LYS A 480 -3.57 32.52 27.38
CA LYS A 480 -4.20 32.18 26.09
C LYS A 480 -4.65 33.42 25.32
N LYS A 481 -5.16 34.44 26.01
CA LYS A 481 -5.55 35.71 25.39
C LYS A 481 -4.34 36.45 24.82
N ALA A 482 -3.28 36.62 25.62
CA ALA A 482 -2.06 37.31 25.19
C ALA A 482 -1.38 36.59 24.01
N TYR A 483 -1.34 35.25 24.04
CA TYR A 483 -0.84 34.45 22.92
C TYR A 483 -1.63 34.69 21.63
N ARG A 484 -2.97 34.65 21.68
CA ARG A 484 -3.80 34.92 20.49
C ARG A 484 -3.58 36.31 19.93
N GLU A 485 -3.39 37.32 20.79
CA GLU A 485 -3.09 38.69 20.37
C GLU A 485 -1.68 38.81 19.75
N ALA A 486 -0.68 38.13 20.31
CA ALA A 486 0.68 38.12 19.78
C ALA A 486 0.74 37.41 18.42
N VAL A 487 0.11 36.24 18.31
CA VAL A 487 0.01 35.47 17.06
C VAL A 487 -0.72 36.25 15.98
N LYS A 488 -1.84 36.92 16.31
CA LYS A 488 -2.58 37.74 15.34
C LYS A 488 -1.72 38.88 14.77
N LYS A 489 -0.80 39.43 15.56
CA LYS A 489 0.14 40.49 15.13
C LYS A 489 1.31 39.94 14.30
N ALA A 490 1.79 38.74 14.63
CA ALA A 490 2.93 38.10 13.98
C ALA A 490 2.54 37.07 12.91
N HIS A 491 1.26 36.99 12.51
CA HIS A 491 0.81 36.03 11.51
C HIS A 491 1.28 36.46 10.11
N PRO A 492 1.82 35.56 9.28
CA PRO A 492 2.28 35.91 7.93
C PRO A 492 1.17 36.53 7.06
N ASP A 493 -0.06 36.04 7.17
CA ASP A 493 -1.23 36.61 6.45
C ASP A 493 -1.65 38.02 6.91
N ALA A 494 -1.19 38.50 8.07
CA ALA A 494 -1.48 39.88 8.49
C ALA A 494 -0.60 40.90 7.73
N ALA A 495 0.43 40.45 7.02
CA ALA A 495 1.43 41.27 6.33
C ALA A 495 1.03 41.65 4.88
N ALA A 496 -0.25 41.91 4.61
CA ALA A 496 -0.72 42.35 3.29
C ALA A 496 -0.17 43.72 2.82
N GLY A 497 0.76 44.33 3.58
CA GLY A 497 1.35 45.66 3.34
C GLY A 497 2.87 45.71 3.13
N GLY A 498 3.56 44.56 2.94
CA GLY A 498 4.92 44.54 2.39
C GLY A 498 6.10 44.65 3.36
N ALA A 499 5.88 44.56 4.68
CA ALA A 499 6.97 44.29 5.62
C ALA A 499 7.11 42.76 5.81
N PRO A 500 8.30 42.15 5.64
CA PRO A 500 8.50 40.74 5.94
C PRO A 500 8.24 40.53 7.44
N VAL A 501 7.18 39.79 7.76
CA VAL A 501 6.95 39.32 9.12
C VAL A 501 7.81 38.07 9.30
N ASP A 502 8.69 38.09 10.30
CA ASP A 502 9.56 36.96 10.63
C ASP A 502 8.73 35.74 11.02
N GLU A 503 8.63 34.76 10.11
CA GLU A 503 8.09 33.42 10.39
C GLU A 503 8.77 32.80 11.63
N GLU A 504 10.04 33.14 11.86
CA GLU A 504 10.78 32.74 13.05
C GLU A 504 10.13 33.22 14.36
N VAL A 505 9.62 34.45 14.40
CA VAL A 505 8.93 35.02 15.57
C VAL A 505 7.61 34.30 15.81
N PHE A 506 6.88 33.94 14.76
CA PHE A 506 5.64 33.17 14.87
C PHE A 506 5.89 31.77 15.48
N GLN A 507 6.90 31.07 14.99
CA GLN A 507 7.29 29.76 15.51
C GLN A 507 7.80 29.84 16.96
N GLU A 508 8.54 30.90 17.30
CA GLU A 508 9.02 31.14 18.67
C GLU A 508 7.87 31.38 19.65
N LEU A 509 6.89 32.22 19.30
CA LEU A 509 5.71 32.48 20.15
C LEU A 509 4.92 31.20 20.44
N LYS A 510 4.83 30.28 19.47
CA LYS A 510 4.20 28.97 19.66
C LYS A 510 4.98 28.09 20.64
N LYS A 511 6.30 27.99 20.46
CA LYS A 511 7.19 27.22 21.37
C LYS A 511 7.10 27.75 22.81
N VAL A 512 7.12 29.06 22.99
CA VAL A 512 7.01 29.72 24.30
C VAL A 512 5.67 29.39 24.96
N HIS A 513 4.54 29.50 24.24
CA HIS A 513 3.22 29.18 24.77
C HIS A 513 3.11 27.71 25.21
N ASP A 514 3.56 26.78 24.37
CA ASP A 514 3.47 25.34 24.65
C ASP A 514 4.31 24.97 25.88
N ARG A 515 5.50 25.57 26.02
CA ARG A 515 6.37 25.38 27.19
C ARG A 515 5.76 25.92 28.48
N ILE A 516 5.10 27.08 28.45
CA ILE A 516 4.36 27.62 29.61
C ILE A 516 3.25 26.66 30.06
N MET A 517 2.51 26.08 29.11
CA MET A 517 1.41 25.15 29.41
C MET A 517 1.93 23.82 29.98
N GLU A 518 3.07 23.33 29.49
CA GLU A 518 3.75 22.14 30.01
C GLU A 518 4.20 22.34 31.47
N ILE A 519 4.94 23.42 31.75
CA ILE A 519 5.42 23.74 33.11
C ILE A 519 4.24 23.87 34.07
N ARG A 520 3.20 24.61 33.67
CA ARG A 520 1.99 24.80 34.48
C ARG A 520 1.25 23.49 34.73
N GLY A 521 1.12 22.64 33.71
CA GLY A 521 0.49 21.31 33.83
C GLY A 521 1.22 20.40 34.82
N SER A 522 2.56 20.43 34.81
CA SER A 522 3.40 19.64 35.72
C SER A 522 3.25 20.08 37.20
N TRP A 523 3.14 21.38 37.46
CA TRP A 523 3.01 21.94 38.81
C TRP A 523 1.67 21.64 39.47
N PHE A 524 0.56 21.68 38.72
CA PHE A 524 -0.77 21.38 39.24
C PHE A 524 -1.13 19.87 39.22
N GLY A 525 -0.41 19.07 38.43
CA GLY A 525 -0.60 17.61 38.35
C GLY A 525 -0.07 16.83 39.57
N SER A 526 0.84 17.40 40.37
CA SER A 526 1.46 16.72 41.53
C SER A 526 0.70 16.85 42.86
N ARG A 527 -0.38 17.64 42.90
CA ARG A 527 -1.15 17.94 44.13
C ARG A 527 -2.60 17.43 44.14
N ARG A 528 -2.94 16.46 43.28
CA ARG A 528 -4.27 15.81 43.32
C ARG A 528 -4.21 14.44 43.95
#